data_AF-A0A9D4HYC9-F1
#
_entry.id   AF-A0A9D4HYC9-F1
#
_cell.length_a   1.000
_cell.length_b   1.000
_cell.length_c   1.000
_cell.angle_alpha   90.00
_cell.angle_beta   90.00
_cell.angle_gamma   90.00
#
_symmetry.space_group_name_H-M   'P 1'
#
loop_
_entity.id
_entity.type
_entity.pdbx_description
1 polymer ?
#
loop_
_entity_poly.entity_id
_entity_poly.type
_entity_poly.pdbx_seq_one_letter_code
_entity_poly.pdbx_strand_id
1 'polypeptide(L)'
;MVSTVSSSFYQSLPNKPPLCAISNLGIDLNASVANGNQLEILGFIETSISIPLLNFDVALPVLVVPDTQSSPFCPVILGTYIIRRCKSVAAELELPDAWQMTFDTLVCKPVTVLSTNEHTVGVKPY
;
A
#
# COMPACT_ATOMS: atom_id res chain seq x y z
N MET A 1 -3.55 -3.95 -1.37
CA MET A 1 -2.17 -3.56 -1.02
C MET A 1 -2.25 -2.31 -0.15
N VAL A 2 -1.59 -2.34 1.00
CA VAL A 2 -1.51 -1.22 1.96
C VAL A 2 -0.28 -0.37 1.68
N SER A 3 -0.29 0.89 2.13
CA SER A 3 0.88 1.76 2.00
C SER A 3 1.88 1.46 3.11
N THR A 4 3.17 1.52 2.78
CA THR A 4 4.26 1.24 3.72
C THR A 4 5.36 2.27 3.61
N VAL A 5 6.08 2.50 4.72
CA VAL A 5 7.33 3.24 4.75
C VAL A 5 8.41 2.41 5.43
N SER A 6 9.66 2.61 5.01
CA SER A 6 10.80 1.98 5.66
C SER A 6 11.07 2.60 7.03
N SER A 7 11.65 1.82 7.94
CA SER A 7 12.00 2.26 9.28
C SER A 7 12.98 3.44 9.23
N SER A 8 14.03 3.35 8.41
CA SER A 8 15.01 4.44 8.22
C SER A 8 14.36 5.75 7.78
N PHE A 9 13.40 5.69 6.85
CA PHE A 9 12.67 6.87 6.38
C PHE A 9 11.77 7.44 7.48
N TYR A 10 11.04 6.60 8.19
CA TYR A 10 10.22 7.03 9.32
C TYR A 10 11.07 7.72 10.40
N GLN A 11 12.25 7.18 10.71
CA GLN A 11 13.16 7.78 11.71
C GLN A 11 13.78 9.11 11.26
N SER A 12 13.86 9.38 9.95
CA SER A 12 14.40 10.65 9.44
C SER A 12 13.38 11.78 9.40
N LEU A 13 12.09 11.51 9.68
CA LEU A 13 11.04 12.52 9.66
C LEU A 13 11.25 13.56 10.80
N PRO A 14 11.25 14.87 10.48
CA PRO A 14 11.47 15.92 11.48
C PRO A 14 10.31 16.04 12.49
N ASN A 15 9.08 15.83 12.04
CA ASN A 15 7.85 15.85 12.86
C ASN A 15 7.19 14.48 12.82
N LYS A 16 7.92 13.48 13.34
CA LYS A 16 7.54 12.08 13.26
C LYS A 16 6.22 11.80 14.02
N PRO A 17 5.17 11.27 13.36
CA PRO A 17 3.95 10.84 14.03
C PRO A 17 4.23 9.70 15.02
N PRO A 18 3.41 9.51 16.07
CA PRO A 18 3.58 8.40 16.99
C PRO A 18 3.39 7.05 16.29
N LEU A 19 4.28 6.11 16.56
CA LEU A 19 4.15 4.73 16.08
C LEU A 19 3.10 4.01 16.94
N CYS A 20 2.02 3.60 16.31
CA CYS A 20 0.93 2.85 16.93
C CYS A 20 1.12 1.35 16.73
N ALA A 21 0.73 0.56 17.73
CA ALA A 21 0.77 -0.90 17.65
C ALA A 21 -0.28 -1.41 16.65
N ILE A 22 0.07 -2.38 15.81
CA ILE A 22 -0.85 -2.97 14.81
C ILE A 22 -2.12 -3.54 15.46
N SER A 23 -2.03 -4.05 16.68
CA SER A 23 -3.19 -4.52 17.45
C SER A 23 -4.29 -3.47 17.60
N ASN A 24 -3.96 -2.19 17.55
CA ASN A 24 -4.93 -1.09 17.66
C ASN A 24 -5.84 -0.98 16.41
N LEU A 25 -5.46 -1.58 15.29
CA LEU A 25 -6.33 -1.68 14.11
C LEU A 25 -7.45 -2.72 14.29
N GLY A 26 -7.35 -3.59 15.32
CA GLY A 26 -8.30 -4.68 15.53
C GLY A 26 -8.22 -5.79 14.49
N ILE A 27 -7.07 -5.89 13.79
CA ILE A 27 -6.82 -6.87 12.73
C ILE A 27 -5.58 -7.67 13.10
N ASP A 28 -5.66 -8.99 12.97
CA ASP A 28 -4.47 -9.84 13.00
C ASP A 28 -3.79 -9.79 11.63
N LEU A 29 -2.67 -9.09 11.54
CA LEU A 29 -2.03 -8.73 10.29
C LEU A 29 -0.78 -9.59 10.10
N ASN A 30 -0.96 -10.71 9.39
CA ASN A 30 0.13 -11.63 9.09
C ASN A 30 0.63 -11.39 7.67
N ALA A 31 1.71 -10.60 7.54
CA ALA A 31 2.31 -10.26 6.26
C ALA A 31 3.47 -11.20 5.93
N SER A 32 3.58 -11.61 4.69
CA SER A 32 4.73 -12.35 4.16
C SER A 32 5.31 -11.64 2.95
N VAL A 33 6.63 -11.67 2.82
CA VAL A 33 7.32 -11.25 1.60
C VAL A 33 7.23 -12.36 0.54
N ALA A 34 7.54 -12.03 -0.72
CA ALA A 34 7.37 -12.93 -1.85
C ALA A 34 8.17 -14.26 -1.75
N ASN A 35 9.24 -14.29 -0.95
CA ASN A 35 10.01 -15.51 -0.69
C ASN A 35 9.40 -16.40 0.41
N GLY A 36 8.22 -16.06 0.93
CA GLY A 36 7.51 -16.80 1.97
C GLY A 36 7.92 -16.44 3.40
N ASN A 37 8.96 -15.64 3.60
CA ASN A 37 9.34 -15.19 4.94
C ASN A 37 8.28 -14.22 5.50
N GLN A 38 8.10 -14.24 6.82
CA GLN A 38 7.22 -13.29 7.49
C GLN A 38 7.85 -11.89 7.46
N LEU A 39 7.03 -10.89 7.13
CA LEU A 39 7.40 -9.49 7.21
C LEU A 39 7.02 -8.98 8.60
N GLU A 40 8.03 -8.65 9.39
CA GLU A 40 7.83 -8.10 10.73
C GLU A 40 7.36 -6.65 10.63
N ILE A 41 6.07 -6.39 10.82
CA ILE A 41 5.55 -5.02 10.80
C ILE A 41 5.82 -4.37 12.15
N LEU A 42 6.51 -3.22 12.15
CA LEU A 42 6.91 -2.52 13.37
C LEU A 42 5.75 -1.76 14.04
N GLY A 43 4.76 -1.37 13.24
CA GLY A 43 3.63 -0.56 13.67
C GLY A 43 2.99 0.16 12.51
N PHE A 44 2.11 1.11 12.81
CA PHE A 44 1.57 2.03 11.82
C PHE A 44 1.62 3.46 12.32
N ILE A 45 1.61 4.40 11.39
CA ILE A 45 1.44 5.82 11.66
C ILE A 45 0.16 6.31 11.01
N GLU A 46 -0.56 7.20 11.68
CA GLU A 46 -1.65 7.95 11.06
C GLU A 46 -1.07 9.22 10.47
N THR A 47 -1.19 9.37 9.15
CA THR A 47 -0.62 10.53 8.44
C THR A 47 -1.45 10.89 7.22
N SER A 48 -1.20 12.09 6.70
CA SER A 48 -1.70 12.52 5.39
C SER A 48 -0.60 12.38 4.36
N ILE A 49 -0.88 11.68 3.26
CA ILE A 49 -0.01 11.60 2.09
C ILE A 49 -0.50 12.63 1.08
N SER A 50 0.36 13.60 0.77
CA SER A 50 0.14 14.54 -0.31
C SER A 50 0.70 14.00 -1.61
N ILE A 51 -0.08 14.10 -2.69
CA ILE A 51 0.34 13.76 -4.06
C ILE A 51 0.35 15.06 -4.86
N PRO A 52 1.50 15.77 -4.92
CA PRO A 52 1.58 17.12 -5.48
C PRO A 52 1.09 17.22 -6.92
N LEU A 53 1.38 16.20 -7.75
CA LEU A 53 0.94 16.14 -9.15
C LEU A 53 -0.59 16.23 -9.29
N LEU A 54 -1.33 15.75 -8.29
CA LEU A 54 -2.79 15.69 -8.30
C LEU A 54 -3.42 16.77 -7.42
N ASN A 55 -2.61 17.58 -6.74
CA ASN A 55 -3.05 18.50 -5.68
C ASN A 55 -4.04 17.82 -4.71
N PHE A 56 -3.70 16.59 -4.30
CA PHE A 56 -4.61 15.70 -3.59
C PHE A 56 -3.95 15.11 -2.37
N ASP A 57 -4.64 15.22 -1.24
CA ASP A 57 -4.20 14.71 0.05
C ASP A 57 -5.11 13.57 0.52
N VAL A 58 -4.50 12.51 1.06
CA VAL A 58 -5.25 11.39 1.64
C VAL A 58 -4.73 11.12 3.04
N ALA A 59 -5.62 11.20 4.03
CA ALA A 59 -5.37 10.69 5.37
C ALA A 59 -5.58 9.17 5.40
N LEU A 60 -4.58 8.42 5.84
CA LEU A 60 -4.67 6.96 6.02
C LEU A 60 -3.60 6.44 7.00
N PRO A 61 -3.82 5.25 7.58
CA PRO A 61 -2.75 4.53 8.26
C PRO A 61 -1.70 4.04 7.25
N VAL A 62 -0.42 4.22 7.59
CA VAL A 62 0.72 3.75 6.80
C VAL A 62 1.56 2.84 7.67
N LEU A 63 1.85 1.63 7.17
CA LEU A 63 2.63 0.67 7.95
C LEU A 63 4.11 1.03 7.94
N VAL A 64 4.77 0.88 9.08
CA VAL A 64 6.23 1.00 9.17
C VAL A 64 6.82 -0.41 9.13
N VAL A 65 7.71 -0.64 8.16
CA VAL A 65 8.34 -1.94 7.94
C VAL A 65 9.86 -1.83 8.13
N PRO A 66 10.56 -2.94 8.45
CA PRO A 66 12.00 -2.95 8.61
C PRO A 66 12.67 -2.58 7.30
N ASP A 67 13.88 -2.03 7.38
CA ASP A 67 14.65 -1.72 6.18
C ASP A 67 15.00 -3.02 5.44
N THR A 68 14.80 -3.01 4.14
CA THR A 68 15.23 -4.06 3.22
C THR A 68 16.30 -3.50 2.29
N GLN A 69 16.89 -4.35 1.44
CA GLN A 69 17.85 -3.91 0.43
C GLN A 69 17.27 -2.87 -0.55
N SER A 70 15.94 -2.81 -0.70
CA SER A 70 15.27 -1.85 -1.58
C SER A 70 14.90 -0.54 -0.90
N SER A 71 14.94 -0.45 0.44
CA SER A 71 14.56 0.75 1.19
C SER A 71 15.32 2.03 0.80
N PRO A 72 16.63 2.01 0.47
CA PRO A 72 17.33 3.21 0.01
C PRO A 72 16.79 3.78 -1.31
N PHE A 73 16.22 2.93 -2.16
CA PHE A 73 15.69 3.32 -3.48
C PHE A 73 14.19 3.59 -3.45
N CYS A 74 13.46 2.89 -2.58
CA CYS A 74 12.02 2.99 -2.44
C CYS A 74 11.62 2.97 -0.96
N PRO A 75 11.83 4.09 -0.25
CA PRO A 75 11.51 4.19 1.17
C PRO A 75 10.00 4.29 1.44
N VAL A 76 9.21 4.63 0.43
CA VAL A 76 7.76 4.80 0.51
C VAL A 76 7.10 4.01 -0.61
N ILE A 77 6.18 3.13 -0.26
CA ILE A 77 5.37 2.36 -1.21
C ILE A 77 3.91 2.77 -1.00
N LEU A 78 3.30 3.30 -2.05
CA LEU A 78 1.88 3.63 -2.04
C LEU A 78 1.05 2.40 -2.37
N GLY A 79 0.16 2.03 -1.46
CA GLY A 79 -0.77 0.93 -1.68
C GLY A 79 -1.82 1.29 -2.72
N THR A 80 -2.36 0.26 -3.37
CA THR A 80 -3.39 0.40 -4.42
C THR A 80 -4.65 1.15 -3.98
N TYR A 81 -4.92 1.22 -2.67
CA TYR A 81 -6.01 2.04 -2.14
C TYR A 81 -5.85 3.54 -2.44
N ILE A 82 -4.66 4.10 -2.22
CA ILE A 82 -4.37 5.51 -2.52
C ILE A 82 -4.51 5.72 -4.03
N ILE A 83 -3.87 4.84 -4.81
CA ILE A 83 -3.83 4.94 -6.26
C ILE A 83 -5.26 4.91 -6.85
N ARG A 84 -6.17 4.07 -6.31
CA ARG A 84 -7.58 4.06 -6.72
C ARG A 84 -8.31 5.37 -6.43
N ARG A 85 -8.04 6.01 -5.29
CA ARG A 85 -8.61 7.33 -4.97
C ARG A 85 -8.09 8.39 -5.93
N CYS A 86 -6.79 8.38 -6.19
CA CYS A 86 -6.13 9.28 -7.13
C CYS A 86 -6.70 9.17 -8.55
N LYS A 87 -7.05 7.97 -9.02
CA LYS A 87 -7.59 7.75 -10.37
C LYS A 87 -8.83 8.63 -10.68
N SER A 88 -9.70 8.85 -9.69
CA SER A 88 -10.89 9.69 -9.88
C SER A 88 -10.54 11.17 -10.09
N VAL A 89 -9.52 11.67 -9.39
CA VAL A 89 -9.04 13.05 -9.46
C VAL A 89 -8.19 13.26 -10.71
N ALA A 90 -7.49 12.22 -11.14
CA ALA A 90 -6.53 12.27 -12.23
C ALA A 90 -7.14 12.12 -13.63
N ALA A 91 -8.46 11.89 -13.74
CA ALA A 91 -9.15 11.63 -15.01
C ALA A 91 -9.07 12.81 -16.00
N GLU A 92 -8.83 14.02 -15.51
CA GLU A 92 -8.78 15.26 -16.29
C GLU A 92 -7.36 15.84 -16.42
N LEU A 93 -6.34 15.12 -15.94
CA LEU A 93 -4.96 15.60 -15.89
C LEU A 93 -4.07 14.85 -16.88
N GLU A 94 -3.11 15.56 -17.47
CA GLU A 94 -1.98 14.91 -18.14
C GLU A 94 -1.00 14.38 -17.10
N LEU A 95 -0.81 13.06 -17.10
CA LEU A 95 0.01 12.36 -16.13
C LEU A 95 1.28 11.82 -16.80
N PRO A 96 2.38 11.67 -16.05
CA PRO A 96 3.53 10.89 -16.50
C PRO A 96 3.12 9.45 -16.86
N ASP A 97 3.76 8.87 -17.87
CA ASP A 97 3.43 7.54 -18.42
C ASP A 97 3.32 6.45 -17.34
N ALA A 98 4.20 6.47 -16.33
CA ALA A 98 4.17 5.50 -15.24
C ALA A 98 2.87 5.58 -14.41
N TRP A 99 2.35 6.78 -14.17
CA TRP A 99 1.08 6.98 -13.46
C TRP A 99 -0.10 6.52 -14.32
N GLN A 100 -0.10 6.90 -15.60
CA GLN A 100 -1.13 6.49 -16.54
C GLN A 100 -1.20 4.96 -16.64
N MET A 101 -0.06 4.30 -16.86
CA MET A 101 0.05 2.84 -16.90
C MET A 101 -0.46 2.18 -15.60
N THR A 102 -0.14 2.76 -14.45
CA THR A 102 -0.63 2.26 -13.15
C THR A 102 -2.15 2.38 -13.04
N PHE A 103 -2.75 3.48 -13.48
CA PHE A 103 -4.21 3.65 -13.46
C PHE A 103 -4.94 2.74 -14.44
N ASP A 104 -4.34 2.48 -15.60
CA ASP A 104 -4.91 1.59 -16.62
C ASP A 104 -4.89 0.13 -16.15
N THR A 105 -3.80 -0.31 -15.50
CA THR A 105 -3.64 -1.68 -14.99
C THR A 105 -4.50 -1.97 -13.75
N LEU A 106 -4.89 -0.94 -13.00
CA LEU A 106 -5.80 -1.09 -11.85
C LEU A 106 -7.24 -1.48 -12.22
N VAL A 107 -7.59 -1.52 -13.51
CA VAL A 107 -8.85 -2.08 -14.01
C VAL A 107 -8.82 -3.60 -13.89
N CYS A 108 -8.93 -4.12 -12.67
CA CYS A 108 -9.24 -5.54 -12.48
C CYS A 108 -10.66 -5.78 -12.97
N LYS A 109 -10.82 -6.37 -14.16
CA LYS A 109 -12.09 -7.00 -14.54
C LYS A 109 -12.39 -8.08 -13.49
N PRO A 110 -13.62 -8.17 -12.97
CA PRO A 110 -14.01 -9.30 -12.13
C PRO A 110 -13.74 -10.59 -12.90
N VAL A 111 -12.81 -11.42 -12.41
CA VAL A 111 -12.62 -12.76 -12.96
C VAL A 111 -13.69 -13.62 -12.30
N THR A 112 -14.72 -13.96 -13.07
CA THR A 112 -15.73 -14.92 -12.62
C THR A 112 -15.14 -16.31 -12.75
N VAL A 113 -14.92 -16.98 -11.63
CA VAL A 113 -14.41 -18.36 -11.61
C VAL A 113 -15.62 -19.28 -11.42
N LEU A 114 -15.92 -20.11 -12.42
CA LEU A 114 -16.89 -21.20 -12.25
C LEU A 114 -16.19 -22.33 -11.48
N SER A 115 -16.70 -22.64 -10.29
CA SER A 115 -16.24 -23.78 -9.49
C SER A 115 -17.36 -24.80 -9.39
N THR A 116 -17.07 -26.03 -9.78
CA THR A 116 -17.95 -27.20 -9.62
C THR A 116 -17.65 -27.97 -8.34
N ASN A 117 -16.80 -27.44 -7.44
CA ASN A 117 -16.37 -28.15 -6.24
C ASN A 117 -17.36 -27.96 -5.08
N GLU A 118 -17.65 -29.06 -4.37
CA GLU A 118 -18.39 -29.07 -3.10
C GLU A 118 -17.57 -28.51 -1.91
N HIS A 119 -16.36 -27.99 -2.18
CA HIS A 119 -15.41 -27.50 -1.19
C HIS A 119 -15.02 -26.04 -1.43
N THR A 120 -14.68 -25.35 -0.34
CA THR A 120 -14.33 -23.93 -0.32
C THR A 120 -13.14 -23.62 -1.24
N VAL A 121 -13.37 -22.77 -2.24
CA VAL A 121 -12.31 -22.27 -3.14
C VAL A 121 -11.55 -21.15 -2.42
N GLY A 122 -10.25 -21.36 -2.18
CA GLY A 122 -9.35 -20.33 -1.68
C GLY A 122 -8.59 -19.66 -2.83
N VAL A 123 -8.80 -18.36 -3.04
CA VAL A 123 -7.98 -17.55 -3.95
C VAL A 123 -6.71 -17.14 -3.20
N LYS A 124 -5.55 -17.63 -3.64
CA LYS A 124 -4.25 -17.16 -3.14
C LYS A 124 -3.78 -15.94 -3.94
N PRO A 125 -2.97 -15.04 -3.35
CA PRO A 125 -2.40 -13.92 -4.09
C PRO A 125 -1.50 -14.42 -5.23
N TYR A 126 -1.55 -13.74 -6.37
CA TYR A 126 -0.55 -13.87 -7.45
C TYR A 126 0.82 -13.36 -7.00
#